data_AF-A0A966J4S3-F1
#
_entry.id   AF-A0A966J4S3-F1
#
_cell.length_a   1.000
_cell.length_b   1.000
_cell.length_c   1.000
_cell.angle_alpha   90.00
_cell.angle_beta   90.00
_cell.angle_gamma   90.00
#
_symmetry.space_group_name_H-M   'P 1'
#
loop_
_entity.id
_entity.type
_entity.pdbx_description
1 polymer ?
#
loop_
_entity_poly.entity_id
_entity_poly.type
_entity_poly.pdbx_seq_one_letter_code
_entity_poly.pdbx_strand_id
1 'polypeptide(L)'
;DLDDHDLPVLGGVDEPEADPDESSASSRGAFADLPGSAAFGTLVHSILEETDFAADDLGVELAERCEEALRHRDIGGPAEVLASGLADALRTPLGGPLGGVALRSLPRGDRRDEMRFDLTLAATSSGAIARAVVDELTDDDPFGEYFGRLASTPDVPIEGFLTGSIDLVARTGGSYWVADYKTNRVSGSSDFATADLVTEMAHHDYPLQALLYLVALHRFLDLRAPGQALPVLGAAYLFVRGMRPDETGSGTVWWTPSSSAVRAVDRLLREGNR
;
A
#
# COMPACT_ATOMS: atom_id res chain seq x y z
N ASP A 1 7.42 -37.36 11.99
CA ASP A 1 6.60 -36.53 12.89
C ASP A 1 7.47 -35.44 13.47
N LEU A 2 7.68 -34.40 12.68
CA LEU A 2 8.17 -33.12 13.15
C LEU A 2 7.01 -32.16 12.86
N ASP A 3 6.44 -31.63 13.94
CA ASP A 3 5.28 -30.75 13.92
C ASP A 3 5.56 -29.51 13.06
N ASP A 4 4.66 -29.25 12.11
CA ASP A 4 4.68 -28.18 11.12
C ASP A 4 4.21 -26.83 11.72
N HIS A 5 4.28 -26.68 13.04
CA HIS A 5 3.64 -25.58 13.78
C HIS A 5 4.62 -24.56 14.40
N ASP A 6 5.93 -24.72 14.23
CA ASP A 6 6.95 -23.84 14.84
C ASP A 6 7.82 -23.08 13.82
N LEU A 7 7.32 -22.84 12.60
CA LEU A 7 7.94 -21.83 11.73
C LEU A 7 7.46 -20.45 12.19
N PRO A 8 8.36 -19.51 12.56
CA PRO A 8 7.95 -18.15 12.85
C PRO A 8 7.28 -17.58 11.59
N VAL A 9 6.05 -17.10 11.75
CA VAL A 9 5.37 -16.30 10.73
C VAL A 9 6.18 -15.00 10.61
N LEU A 10 7.14 -14.98 9.69
CA LEU A 10 7.84 -13.78 9.25
C LEU A 10 6.96 -13.06 8.24
N GLY A 11 5.79 -12.61 8.70
CA GLY A 11 4.92 -11.70 7.99
C GLY A 11 4.90 -10.37 8.73
N GLY A 12 5.17 -9.27 8.04
CA GLY A 12 4.91 -7.95 8.60
C GLY A 12 3.42 -7.82 8.91
N VAL A 13 3.09 -7.23 10.05
CA VAL A 13 1.70 -6.83 10.34
C VAL A 13 1.37 -5.65 9.42
N ASP A 14 0.38 -5.83 8.54
CA ASP A 14 -0.01 -4.83 7.50
C ASP A 14 -0.48 -3.50 8.08
N GLU A 15 -0.91 -3.51 9.35
CA GLU A 15 -1.23 -2.33 10.14
C GLU A 15 -0.48 -2.36 11.49
N PRO A 16 0.14 -1.25 11.91
CA PRO A 16 0.68 -1.13 13.26
C PRO A 16 -0.43 -1.31 14.31
N GLU A 17 -0.11 -1.87 15.47
CA GLU A 17 -1.05 -1.87 16.59
C GLU A 17 -1.43 -0.42 16.92
N ALA A 18 -2.74 -0.14 17.00
CA ALA A 18 -3.24 1.18 17.33
C ALA A 18 -2.66 1.66 18.66
N ASP A 19 -1.99 2.81 18.67
CA ASP A 19 -1.48 3.40 19.90
C ASP A 19 -2.68 3.79 20.79
N PRO A 20 -2.77 3.30 22.04
CA PRO A 20 -3.85 3.68 22.95
C PRO A 20 -3.91 5.20 23.23
N ASP A 21 -2.85 5.96 22.93
CA ASP A 21 -2.79 7.42 23.02
C ASP A 21 -3.09 8.16 21.69
N GLU A 22 -3.52 7.46 20.62
CA GLU A 22 -4.08 8.11 19.43
C GLU A 22 -5.34 8.90 19.82
N SER A 23 -5.14 10.20 20.08
CA SER A 23 -6.23 11.12 20.39
C SER A 23 -7.30 11.04 19.31
N SER A 24 -8.57 11.05 19.73
CA SER A 24 -9.76 10.93 18.89
C SER A 24 -9.96 12.11 17.93
N ALA A 25 -9.02 12.34 17.01
CA ALA A 25 -9.27 13.21 15.87
C ALA A 25 -10.43 12.59 15.08
N SER A 26 -11.60 13.25 15.09
CA SER A 26 -12.75 12.81 14.31
C SER A 26 -12.39 12.93 12.84
N SER A 27 -12.14 11.80 12.16
CA SER A 27 -12.07 11.81 10.70
C SER A 27 -13.41 12.30 10.16
N ARG A 28 -13.41 13.18 9.17
CA ARG A 28 -14.65 13.60 8.49
C ARG A 28 -15.09 12.50 7.52
N GLY A 29 -16.39 12.18 7.50
CA GLY A 29 -16.97 11.22 6.54
C GLY A 29 -17.51 9.95 7.18
N ALA A 30 -17.93 8.99 6.36
CA ALA A 30 -18.63 7.78 6.80
C ALA A 30 -17.82 6.92 7.79
N PHE A 31 -16.49 7.01 7.77
CA PHE A 31 -15.60 6.27 8.67
C PHE A 31 -15.25 6.97 10.00
N ALA A 32 -15.84 8.15 10.27
CA ALA A 32 -15.61 8.94 11.49
C ALA A 32 -15.67 8.12 12.78
N ASP A 33 -16.73 7.33 12.91
CA ASP A 33 -17.06 6.63 14.15
C ASP A 33 -16.57 5.17 14.18
N LEU A 34 -15.91 4.70 13.10
CA LEU A 34 -15.41 3.33 13.04
C LEU A 34 -14.05 3.18 13.73
N PRO A 35 -13.80 2.06 14.44
CA PRO A 35 -12.55 1.81 15.15
C PRO A 35 -11.37 1.70 14.18
N GLY A 36 -10.21 2.24 14.55
CA GLY A 36 -8.95 2.10 13.81
C GLY A 36 -8.16 0.88 14.25
N SER A 37 -8.79 -0.29 14.29
CA SER A 37 -8.15 -1.53 14.74
C SER A 37 -7.71 -2.40 13.56
N ALA A 38 -6.70 -3.26 13.76
CA ALA A 38 -6.26 -4.24 12.74
C ALA A 38 -7.42 -5.13 12.21
N ALA A 39 -8.44 -5.37 13.05
CA ALA A 39 -9.64 -6.10 12.64
C ALA A 39 -10.49 -5.33 11.61
N PHE A 40 -10.54 -4.00 11.71
CA PHE A 40 -11.17 -3.12 10.73
C PHE A 40 -10.39 -3.13 9.41
N GLY A 41 -9.06 -2.97 9.46
CA GLY A 41 -8.22 -3.04 8.27
C GLY A 41 -8.40 -4.34 7.49
N THR A 42 -8.32 -5.48 8.20
CA THR A 42 -8.57 -6.80 7.60
C THR A 42 -9.94 -6.90 6.93
N LEU A 43 -10.98 -6.32 7.56
CA LEU A 43 -12.32 -6.34 6.98
C LEU A 43 -12.37 -5.52 5.68
N VAL A 44 -11.83 -4.29 5.70
CA VAL A 44 -11.81 -3.41 4.52
C VAL A 44 -11.06 -4.07 3.37
N HIS A 45 -9.90 -4.66 3.63
CA HIS A 45 -9.12 -5.39 2.62
C HIS A 45 -9.95 -6.51 1.99
N SER A 46 -10.58 -7.36 2.81
CA SER A 46 -11.40 -8.46 2.30
C SER A 46 -12.58 -7.99 1.44
N ILE A 47 -13.25 -6.90 1.84
CA ILE A 47 -14.34 -6.33 1.05
C ILE A 47 -13.81 -5.80 -0.29
N LEU A 48 -12.70 -5.08 -0.30
CA LEU A 48 -12.13 -4.49 -1.53
C LEU A 48 -11.63 -5.57 -2.50
N GLU A 49 -11.08 -6.67 -1.99
CA GLU A 49 -10.69 -7.84 -2.78
C GLU A 49 -11.89 -8.44 -3.51
N GLU A 50 -13.05 -8.58 -2.84
CA GLU A 50 -14.24 -9.21 -3.41
C GLU A 50 -15.15 -8.28 -4.22
N THR A 51 -15.09 -6.97 -3.99
CA THR A 51 -15.93 -5.95 -4.66
C THR A 51 -15.57 -5.82 -6.14
N ASP A 52 -16.53 -5.88 -7.06
CA ASP A 52 -16.33 -5.39 -8.43
C ASP A 52 -16.35 -3.85 -8.51
N PHE A 53 -15.17 -3.23 -8.57
CA PHE A 53 -15.01 -1.77 -8.64
C PHE A 53 -15.75 -1.14 -9.84
N ALA A 54 -15.92 -1.90 -10.93
CA ALA A 54 -16.53 -1.43 -12.16
C ALA A 54 -18.03 -1.79 -12.28
N ALA A 55 -18.66 -2.27 -11.21
CA ALA A 55 -20.09 -2.58 -11.19
C ALA A 55 -20.95 -1.36 -11.60
N ASP A 56 -22.03 -1.62 -12.35
CA ASP A 56 -22.97 -0.58 -12.81
C ASP A 56 -23.56 0.19 -11.62
N ASP A 57 -23.98 -0.53 -10.58
CA ASP A 57 -24.39 0.02 -9.30
C ASP A 57 -23.40 -0.37 -8.19
N LEU A 58 -22.34 0.43 -8.08
CA LEU A 58 -21.30 0.26 -7.06
C LEU A 58 -21.86 0.31 -5.62
N GLY A 59 -22.97 1.03 -5.39
CA GLY A 59 -23.56 1.13 -4.06
C GLY A 59 -24.18 -0.19 -3.61
N VAL A 60 -24.90 -0.86 -4.51
CA VAL A 60 -25.50 -2.19 -4.25
C VAL A 60 -24.41 -3.24 -4.08
N GLU A 61 -23.42 -3.28 -4.98
CA GLU A 61 -22.30 -4.23 -4.89
C GLU A 61 -21.58 -4.11 -3.53
N LEU A 62 -21.26 -2.89 -3.09
CA LEU A 62 -20.60 -2.68 -1.80
C LEU A 62 -21.51 -3.00 -0.62
N ALA A 63 -22.80 -2.69 -0.68
CA ALA A 63 -23.74 -3.04 0.38
C ALA A 63 -23.78 -4.56 0.59
N GLU A 64 -23.88 -5.33 -0.50
CA GLU A 64 -23.86 -6.80 -0.46
C GLU A 64 -22.55 -7.34 0.13
N ARG A 65 -21.39 -6.82 -0.31
CA ARG A 65 -20.09 -7.26 0.24
C ARG A 65 -19.89 -6.88 1.70
N CYS A 66 -20.33 -5.68 2.10
CA CYS A 66 -20.25 -5.25 3.49
C CYS A 66 -21.15 -6.11 4.39
N GLU A 67 -22.39 -6.41 3.96
CA GLU A 67 -23.28 -7.32 4.69
C GLU A 67 -22.67 -8.70 4.84
N GLU A 68 -22.11 -9.26 3.77
CA GLU A 68 -21.48 -10.59 3.80
C GLU A 68 -20.28 -10.61 4.74
N ALA A 69 -19.38 -9.64 4.63
CA ALA A 69 -18.19 -9.55 5.47
C ALA A 69 -18.53 -9.39 6.96
N LEU A 70 -19.53 -8.56 7.30
CA LEU A 70 -19.98 -8.34 8.68
C LEU A 70 -20.67 -9.57 9.31
N ARG A 71 -21.22 -10.50 8.53
CA ARG A 71 -21.73 -11.78 9.06
C ARG A 71 -20.62 -12.64 9.66
N HIS A 72 -19.41 -12.51 9.15
CA HIS A 72 -18.25 -13.29 9.57
C HIS A 72 -17.38 -12.57 10.61
N ARG A 73 -17.41 -11.23 10.61
CA ARG A 73 -16.61 -10.40 11.51
C ARG A 73 -17.34 -9.12 11.87
N ASP A 74 -18.00 -9.13 13.01
CA ASP A 74 -18.63 -7.93 13.56
C ASP A 74 -17.58 -7.02 14.21
N ILE A 75 -17.42 -5.84 13.63
CA ILE A 75 -16.50 -4.79 14.07
C ILE A 75 -17.24 -3.58 14.66
N GLY A 76 -18.57 -3.64 14.73
CA GLY A 76 -19.44 -2.53 15.11
C GLY A 76 -19.63 -1.52 13.99
N GLY A 77 -20.91 -1.18 13.72
CA GLY A 77 -21.32 -0.19 12.72
C GLY A 77 -22.25 -0.78 11.66
N PRO A 78 -23.16 0.03 11.08
CA PRO A 78 -24.08 -0.44 10.05
C PRO A 78 -23.36 -0.66 8.71
N ALA A 79 -23.71 -1.75 8.00
CA ALA A 79 -23.13 -2.13 6.71
C ALA A 79 -23.23 -1.00 5.67
N GLU A 80 -24.31 -0.22 5.73
CA GLU A 80 -24.59 0.89 4.84
C GLU A 80 -23.59 2.04 4.99
N VAL A 81 -23.11 2.29 6.21
CA VAL A 81 -22.08 3.31 6.48
C VAL A 81 -20.73 2.85 5.94
N LEU A 82 -20.39 1.57 6.15
CA LEU A 82 -19.18 0.97 5.60
C LEU A 82 -19.19 1.01 4.06
N ALA A 83 -20.29 0.58 3.45
CA ALA A 83 -20.49 0.59 2.01
C ALA A 83 -20.41 2.01 1.44
N SER A 84 -21.03 3.00 2.08
CA SER A 84 -20.95 4.40 1.65
C SER A 84 -19.52 4.93 1.67
N GLY A 85 -18.76 4.68 2.75
CA GLY A 85 -17.37 5.13 2.85
C GLY A 85 -16.45 4.46 1.83
N LEU A 86 -16.64 3.16 1.59
CA LEU A 86 -15.87 2.45 0.56
C LEU A 86 -16.24 2.93 -0.85
N ALA A 87 -17.50 3.28 -1.07
CA ALA A 87 -17.93 3.83 -2.36
C ALA A 87 -17.28 5.20 -2.62
N ASP A 88 -17.15 6.02 -1.58
CA ASP A 88 -16.45 7.30 -1.64
C ASP A 88 -14.94 7.09 -1.91
N ALA A 89 -14.30 6.15 -1.21
CA ALA A 89 -12.91 5.80 -1.47
C ALA A 89 -12.70 5.31 -2.91
N LEU A 90 -13.54 4.42 -3.42
CA LEU A 90 -13.44 3.92 -4.80
C LEU A 90 -13.73 4.99 -5.86
N ARG A 91 -14.50 6.03 -5.52
CA ARG A 91 -14.81 7.16 -6.42
C ARG A 91 -13.80 8.29 -6.33
N THR A 92 -12.92 8.30 -5.34
CA THR A 92 -11.93 9.35 -5.13
C THR A 92 -10.92 9.36 -6.29
N PRO A 93 -10.74 10.49 -6.99
CA PRO A 93 -9.69 10.63 -7.98
C PRO A 93 -8.31 10.54 -7.30
N LEU A 94 -7.46 9.63 -7.76
CA LEU A 94 -6.23 9.23 -7.05
C LEU A 94 -5.10 10.28 -7.10
N GLY A 95 -5.22 11.30 -7.96
CA GLY A 95 -4.15 12.29 -8.13
C GLY A 95 -2.86 11.68 -8.68
N GLY A 96 -1.73 12.33 -8.40
CA GLY A 96 -0.41 11.87 -8.83
C GLY A 96 -0.34 11.60 -10.35
N PRO A 97 0.34 10.52 -10.79
CA PRO A 97 0.40 10.13 -12.20
C PRO A 97 -0.94 9.81 -12.85
N LEU A 98 -1.98 9.52 -12.05
CA LEU A 98 -3.30 9.11 -12.52
C LEU A 98 -4.31 10.27 -12.57
N GLY A 99 -4.00 11.41 -11.95
CA GLY A 99 -4.84 12.60 -11.95
C GLY A 99 -6.29 12.31 -11.55
N GLY A 100 -7.22 12.53 -12.48
CA GLY A 100 -8.66 12.36 -12.27
C GLY A 100 -9.16 10.91 -12.25
N VAL A 101 -8.30 9.91 -12.43
CA VAL A 101 -8.70 8.49 -12.45
C VAL A 101 -8.94 7.98 -11.04
N ALA A 102 -10.04 7.24 -10.85
CA ALA A 102 -10.44 6.63 -9.58
C ALA A 102 -10.44 5.10 -9.68
N LEU A 103 -10.36 4.39 -8.54
CA LEU A 103 -10.37 2.92 -8.49
C LEU A 103 -11.62 2.32 -9.15
N ARG A 104 -12.77 2.99 -9.07
CA ARG A 104 -14.02 2.55 -9.72
C ARG A 104 -13.94 2.37 -11.24
N SER A 105 -12.87 2.88 -11.87
CA SER A 105 -12.64 2.74 -13.31
C SER A 105 -11.78 1.52 -13.66
N LEU A 106 -11.30 0.78 -12.66
CA LEU A 106 -10.47 -0.41 -12.86
C LEU A 106 -11.34 -1.66 -13.03
N PRO A 107 -11.45 -2.22 -14.24
CA PRO A 107 -12.14 -3.49 -14.42
C PRO A 107 -11.32 -4.63 -13.81
N ARG A 108 -11.98 -5.73 -13.45
CA ARG A 108 -11.34 -6.94 -12.90
C ARG A 108 -10.18 -7.48 -13.74
N GLY A 109 -10.22 -7.32 -15.06
CA GLY A 109 -9.12 -7.75 -15.95
C GLY A 109 -7.85 -6.90 -15.88
N ASP A 110 -7.92 -5.70 -15.31
CA ASP A 110 -6.82 -4.74 -15.20
C ASP A 110 -6.30 -4.59 -13.76
N ARG A 111 -6.71 -5.50 -12.87
CA ARG A 111 -6.16 -5.57 -11.51
C ARG A 111 -5.91 -6.99 -11.05
N ARG A 112 -5.03 -7.11 -10.09
CA ARG A 112 -4.77 -8.31 -9.31
C ARG A 112 -4.71 -7.90 -7.84
N ASP A 113 -5.75 -8.28 -7.12
CA ASP A 113 -5.85 -8.09 -5.68
C ASP A 113 -4.98 -9.15 -4.96
N GLU A 114 -4.45 -8.81 -3.79
CA GLU A 114 -3.64 -9.68 -2.92
C GLU A 114 -2.50 -10.45 -3.65
N MET A 115 -1.64 -9.71 -4.37
CA MET A 115 -0.52 -10.32 -5.08
C MET A 115 0.60 -10.71 -4.10
N ARG A 116 0.61 -11.98 -3.70
CA ARG A 116 1.73 -12.59 -2.97
C ARG A 116 3.01 -12.65 -3.79
N PHE A 117 4.14 -12.42 -3.15
CA PHE A 117 5.47 -12.54 -3.74
C PHE A 117 6.50 -13.12 -2.78
N ASP A 118 7.52 -13.73 -3.37
CA ASP A 118 8.70 -14.24 -2.67
C ASP A 118 9.95 -13.64 -3.34
N LEU A 119 10.77 -12.95 -2.55
CA LEU A 119 12.07 -12.45 -2.98
C LEU A 119 13.17 -13.25 -2.29
N THR A 120 13.98 -13.96 -3.06
CA THR A 120 15.28 -14.43 -2.56
C THR A 120 16.23 -13.24 -2.44
N LEU A 121 16.87 -13.14 -1.28
CA LEU A 121 17.77 -12.07 -0.89
C LEU A 121 19.17 -12.64 -0.70
N ALA A 122 20.11 -12.15 -1.50
CA ALA A 122 21.53 -12.28 -1.23
C ALA A 122 21.91 -11.42 0.00
N ALA A 123 23.02 -11.76 0.66
CA ALA A 123 23.46 -11.06 1.85
C ALA A 123 23.71 -9.56 1.58
N THR A 124 22.90 -8.71 2.22
CA THR A 124 22.94 -7.25 2.12
C THR A 124 22.58 -6.63 3.47
N SER A 125 22.28 -5.33 3.51
CA SER A 125 21.85 -4.61 4.71
C SER A 125 20.80 -3.55 4.40
N SER A 126 20.03 -3.16 5.41
CA SER A 126 19.06 -2.05 5.33
C SER A 126 19.72 -0.75 4.84
N GLY A 127 20.90 -0.41 5.35
CA GLY A 127 21.63 0.78 4.91
C GLY A 127 22.19 0.66 3.50
N ALA A 128 22.53 -0.54 3.01
CA ALA A 128 22.91 -0.73 1.61
C ALA A 128 21.74 -0.51 0.66
N ILE A 129 20.55 -1.00 1.01
CA ILE A 129 19.31 -0.73 0.26
C ILE A 129 19.04 0.78 0.23
N ALA A 130 19.10 1.45 1.38
CA ALA A 130 18.86 2.88 1.48
C ALA A 130 19.84 3.70 0.63
N ARG A 131 21.14 3.37 0.68
CA ARG A 131 22.17 4.04 -0.15
C ARG A 131 21.91 3.86 -1.65
N ALA A 132 21.53 2.66 -2.08
CA ALA A 132 21.20 2.39 -3.49
C ALA A 132 20.00 3.21 -3.98
N VAL A 133 19.08 3.59 -3.08
CA VAL A 133 17.97 4.49 -3.39
C VAL A 133 18.44 5.94 -3.41
N VAL A 134 19.14 6.40 -2.35
CA VAL A 134 19.62 7.79 -2.19
C VAL A 134 20.43 8.25 -3.41
N ASP A 135 21.28 7.38 -3.96
CA ASP A 135 22.10 7.69 -5.15
C ASP A 135 21.26 8.02 -6.41
N GLU A 136 19.96 7.68 -6.40
CA GLU A 136 19.03 7.79 -7.53
C GLU A 136 17.87 8.76 -7.27
N LEU A 137 17.78 9.34 -6.06
CA LEU A 137 16.73 10.30 -5.69
C LEU A 137 17.03 11.71 -6.20
N THR A 138 15.97 12.48 -6.43
CA THR A 138 16.06 13.92 -6.65
C THR A 138 16.01 14.67 -5.32
N ASP A 139 16.51 15.92 -5.30
CA ASP A 139 16.54 16.75 -4.09
C ASP A 139 15.13 17.03 -3.52
N ASP A 140 14.09 16.92 -4.34
CA ASP A 140 12.68 17.13 -4.00
C ASP A 140 11.90 15.83 -3.73
N ASP A 141 12.54 14.67 -3.67
CA ASP A 141 11.86 13.41 -3.36
C ASP A 141 11.27 13.45 -1.94
N PRO A 142 9.96 13.15 -1.76
CA PRO A 142 9.28 13.26 -0.47
C PRO A 142 9.85 12.34 0.62
N PHE A 143 10.58 11.28 0.24
CA PHE A 143 11.19 10.31 1.16
C PHE A 143 12.71 10.39 1.18
N GLY A 144 13.32 11.43 0.59
CA GLY A 144 14.77 11.66 0.62
C GLY A 144 15.33 11.68 2.05
N GLU A 145 14.68 12.41 2.97
CA GLU A 145 15.09 12.43 4.38
C GLU A 145 14.97 11.07 5.06
N TYR A 146 13.92 10.31 4.74
CA TYR A 146 13.70 8.96 5.28
C TYR A 146 14.84 8.03 4.89
N PHE A 147 15.14 7.93 3.58
CA PHE A 147 16.22 7.07 3.09
C PHE A 147 17.60 7.58 3.53
N GLY A 148 17.80 8.89 3.65
CA GLY A 148 19.03 9.47 4.21
C GLY A 148 19.28 9.06 5.67
N ARG A 149 18.24 9.07 6.51
CA ARG A 149 18.33 8.57 7.90
C ARG A 149 18.59 7.06 7.94
N LEU A 150 17.88 6.28 7.13
CA LEU A 150 18.06 4.84 7.05
C LEU A 150 19.49 4.47 6.60
N ALA A 151 20.04 5.18 5.62
CA ALA A 151 21.41 5.02 5.16
C ALA A 151 22.48 5.37 6.20
N SER A 152 22.12 6.18 7.21
CA SER A 152 23.02 6.65 8.27
C SER A 152 22.89 5.86 9.59
N THR A 153 21.93 4.94 9.67
CA THR A 153 21.67 4.08 10.84
C THR A 153 22.56 2.83 10.79
N PRO A 154 22.95 2.20 11.92
CA PRO A 154 23.69 0.96 11.89
C PRO A 154 23.04 -0.11 11.00
N ASP A 155 23.84 -0.72 10.14
CA ASP A 155 23.38 -1.74 9.20
C ASP A 155 22.75 -2.93 9.92
N VAL A 156 21.52 -3.26 9.53
CA VAL A 156 20.87 -4.52 9.89
C VAL A 156 21.12 -5.50 8.74
N PRO A 157 21.81 -6.64 8.99
CA PRO A 157 22.01 -7.66 7.96
C PRO A 157 20.69 -8.24 7.47
N ILE A 158 20.58 -8.43 6.15
CA ILE A 158 19.41 -8.99 5.48
C ILE A 158 19.88 -10.10 4.53
N GLU A 159 19.39 -11.31 4.72
CA GLU A 159 19.64 -12.47 3.85
C GLU A 159 18.47 -13.46 3.92
N GLY A 160 18.32 -14.32 2.92
CA GLY A 160 17.32 -15.40 2.93
C GLY A 160 16.12 -15.12 2.02
N PHE A 161 14.91 -15.22 2.55
CA PHE A 161 13.67 -14.99 1.80
C PHE A 161 12.85 -13.89 2.46
N LEU A 162 12.32 -13.00 1.63
CA LEU A 162 11.29 -12.04 2.01
C LEU A 162 10.00 -12.39 1.31
N THR A 163 8.98 -12.68 2.11
CA THR A 163 7.62 -12.94 1.64
C THR A 163 6.76 -11.72 1.96
N GLY A 164 5.85 -11.38 1.05
CA GLY A 164 4.91 -10.29 1.27
C GLY A 164 3.70 -10.40 0.36
N SER A 165 2.75 -9.51 0.57
CA SER A 165 1.57 -9.35 -0.26
C SER A 165 1.42 -7.88 -0.65
N ILE A 166 0.98 -7.64 -1.89
CA ILE A 166 0.60 -6.32 -2.38
C ILE A 166 -0.91 -6.30 -2.51
N ASP A 167 -1.59 -5.39 -1.82
CA ASP A 167 -3.06 -5.33 -1.80
C ASP A 167 -3.64 -5.20 -3.20
N LEU A 168 -3.05 -4.33 -4.03
CA LEU A 168 -3.48 -4.11 -5.40
C LEU A 168 -2.30 -3.96 -6.34
N VAL A 169 -2.25 -4.77 -7.39
CA VAL A 169 -1.48 -4.49 -8.60
C VAL A 169 -2.46 -4.12 -9.71
N ALA A 170 -2.33 -2.93 -10.28
CA ALA A 170 -3.27 -2.42 -11.26
C ALA A 170 -2.58 -1.95 -12.54
N ARG A 171 -3.35 -1.92 -13.63
CA ARG A 171 -2.91 -1.47 -14.95
C ARG A 171 -3.86 -0.39 -15.47
N THR A 172 -3.33 0.80 -15.73
CA THR A 172 -4.08 1.93 -16.28
C THR A 172 -3.36 2.48 -17.50
N GLY A 173 -4.06 2.55 -18.64
CA GLY A 173 -3.46 3.08 -19.88
C GLY A 173 -2.22 2.31 -20.37
N GLY A 174 -2.09 1.03 -20.00
CA GLY A 174 -0.92 0.19 -20.31
C GLY A 174 0.24 0.31 -19.33
N SER A 175 0.17 1.21 -18.35
CA SER A 175 1.16 1.36 -17.28
C SER A 175 0.71 0.64 -16.01
N TYR A 176 1.65 -0.01 -15.33
CA TYR A 176 1.42 -0.75 -14.10
C TYR A 176 1.70 0.11 -12.86
N TRP A 177 1.06 -0.21 -11.75
CA TRP A 177 1.30 0.42 -10.47
C TRP A 177 0.82 -0.49 -9.34
N VAL A 178 1.29 -0.20 -8.13
CA VAL A 178 0.88 -0.92 -6.93
C VAL A 178 0.13 0.00 -5.99
N ALA A 179 -0.78 -0.54 -5.19
CA ALA A 179 -1.44 0.17 -4.13
C ALA A 179 -1.47 -0.65 -2.84
N ASP A 180 -1.53 0.07 -1.73
CA ASP A 180 -1.74 -0.46 -0.38
C ASP A 180 -2.85 0.35 0.29
N TYR A 181 -3.84 -0.35 0.85
CA TYR A 181 -4.97 0.26 1.53
C TYR A 181 -4.66 0.43 3.01
N LYS A 182 -4.62 1.67 3.48
CA LYS A 182 -4.40 2.00 4.89
C LYS A 182 -5.70 2.44 5.55
N THR A 183 -6.04 1.81 6.68
CA THR A 183 -7.23 2.17 7.46
C THR A 183 -6.91 2.79 8.82
N ASN A 184 -5.63 2.96 9.14
CA ASN A 184 -5.19 3.66 10.36
C ASN A 184 -5.66 5.13 10.37
N ARG A 185 -5.77 5.68 11.56
CA ARG A 185 -5.92 7.12 11.75
C ARG A 185 -4.55 7.75 11.57
N VAL A 186 -4.54 9.02 11.19
CA VAL A 186 -3.30 9.79 11.05
C VAL A 186 -3.16 10.63 12.30
N SER A 187 -2.04 10.48 12.99
CA SER A 187 -1.79 11.21 14.23
C SER A 187 -1.76 12.72 13.95
N GLY A 188 -2.50 13.50 14.75
CA GLY A 188 -2.48 14.97 14.67
C GLY A 188 -3.19 15.62 13.47
N SER A 189 -3.83 14.87 12.57
CA SER A 189 -4.52 15.43 11.39
C SER A 189 -5.87 14.75 11.12
N SER A 190 -6.97 15.52 11.17
CA SER A 190 -8.31 15.02 10.79
C SER A 190 -8.58 15.06 9.28
N ASP A 191 -7.75 15.80 8.55
CA ASP A 191 -8.01 16.16 7.15
C ASP A 191 -7.14 15.37 6.16
N PHE A 192 -6.24 14.48 6.64
CA PHE A 192 -5.39 13.62 5.79
C PHE A 192 -4.60 14.42 4.73
N ALA A 193 -4.06 15.57 5.14
CA ALA A 193 -3.27 16.41 4.23
C ALA A 193 -2.02 15.65 3.78
N THR A 194 -1.62 15.80 2.51
CA THR A 194 -0.51 15.04 1.91
C THR A 194 0.79 15.12 2.72
N ALA A 195 1.11 16.28 3.29
CA ALA A 195 2.31 16.44 4.12
C ALA A 195 2.27 15.56 5.38
N ASP A 196 1.13 15.52 6.07
CA ASP A 196 0.93 14.69 7.26
C ASP A 196 1.01 13.20 6.90
N LEU A 197 0.44 12.80 5.75
CA LEU A 197 0.52 11.43 5.26
C LEU A 197 1.94 11.01 4.89
N VAL A 198 2.74 11.90 4.30
CA VAL A 198 4.15 11.63 4.00
C VAL A 198 4.95 11.42 5.30
N THR A 199 4.69 12.25 6.32
CA THR A 199 5.28 12.08 7.65
C THR A 199 4.86 10.75 8.28
N GLU A 200 3.56 10.44 8.28
CA GLU A 200 3.01 9.18 8.78
C GLU A 200 3.64 7.96 8.08
N MET A 201 3.73 7.99 6.74
CA MET A 201 4.39 6.94 5.96
C MET A 201 5.84 6.74 6.39
N ALA A 202 6.60 7.83 6.58
CA ALA A 202 7.99 7.76 7.01
C ALA A 202 8.14 7.23 8.45
N HIS A 203 7.16 7.46 9.32
CA HIS A 203 7.14 6.91 10.68
C HIS A 203 6.90 5.40 10.73
N HIS A 204 6.17 4.85 9.75
CA HIS A 204 5.82 3.43 9.67
C HIS A 204 6.65 2.62 8.66
N ASP A 205 7.79 3.16 8.20
CA ASP A 205 8.68 2.51 7.22
C ASP A 205 7.99 2.13 5.88
N TYR A 206 6.83 2.73 5.59
CA TYR A 206 6.09 2.49 4.35
C TYR A 206 6.90 2.82 3.07
N PRO A 207 7.83 3.79 3.03
CA PRO A 207 8.66 3.99 1.85
C PRO A 207 9.55 2.78 1.52
N LEU A 208 10.08 2.09 2.54
CA LEU A 208 10.84 0.84 2.32
C LEU A 208 9.93 -0.29 1.82
N GLN A 209 8.72 -0.40 2.36
CA GLN A 209 7.71 -1.34 1.88
C GLN A 209 7.33 -1.07 0.42
N ALA A 210 7.05 0.19 0.07
CA ALA A 210 6.73 0.64 -1.28
C ALA A 210 7.84 0.27 -2.27
N LEU A 211 9.10 0.46 -1.88
CA LEU A 211 10.26 0.07 -2.69
C LEU A 211 10.28 -1.42 -2.98
N LEU A 212 10.08 -2.24 -1.94
CA LEU A 212 10.07 -3.70 -2.06
C LEU A 212 8.90 -4.19 -2.93
N TYR A 213 7.74 -3.55 -2.83
CA TYR A 213 6.59 -3.82 -3.70
C TYR A 213 6.89 -3.48 -5.16
N LEU A 214 7.57 -2.36 -5.43
CA LEU A 214 7.99 -2.00 -6.78
C LEU A 214 9.04 -2.95 -7.34
N VAL A 215 9.97 -3.46 -6.51
CA VAL A 215 10.92 -4.51 -6.92
C VAL A 215 10.19 -5.82 -7.22
N ALA A 216 9.25 -6.22 -6.38
CA ALA A 216 8.43 -7.42 -6.60
C ALA A 216 7.62 -7.31 -7.92
N LEU A 217 6.97 -6.16 -8.14
CA LEU A 217 6.28 -5.88 -9.40
C LEU A 217 7.25 -5.90 -10.59
N HIS A 218 8.43 -5.28 -10.46
CA HIS A 218 9.43 -5.28 -11.52
C HIS A 218 9.83 -6.70 -11.93
N ARG A 219 10.15 -7.56 -10.96
CA ARG A 219 10.48 -8.97 -11.21
C ARG A 219 9.30 -9.73 -11.84
N PHE A 220 8.10 -9.51 -11.34
CA PHE A 220 6.89 -10.15 -11.86
C PHE A 220 6.66 -9.80 -13.33
N LEU A 221 6.78 -8.52 -13.70
CA LEU A 221 6.60 -8.05 -15.06
C LEU A 221 7.70 -8.57 -15.99
N ASP A 222 8.96 -8.60 -15.55
CA ASP A 222 10.06 -9.16 -16.34
C ASP A 222 9.89 -10.66 -16.60
N LEU A 223 9.36 -11.41 -15.63
CA LEU A 223 9.01 -12.82 -15.82
C LEU A 223 7.86 -13.02 -16.82
N ARG A 224 6.87 -12.14 -16.82
CA ARG A 224 5.67 -12.24 -17.67
C ARG A 224 5.92 -11.76 -19.11
N ALA A 225 6.78 -10.76 -19.28
CA ALA A 225 7.12 -10.21 -20.58
C ALA A 225 8.63 -9.96 -20.70
N PRO A 226 9.45 -11.03 -20.79
CA PRO A 226 10.91 -10.90 -20.83
C PRO A 226 11.38 -9.99 -21.95
N GLY A 227 12.22 -9.01 -21.61
CA GLY A 227 12.78 -8.05 -22.56
C GLY A 227 11.82 -6.92 -22.99
N GLN A 228 10.59 -6.89 -22.49
CA GLN A 228 9.66 -5.79 -22.70
C GLN A 228 9.73 -4.80 -21.53
N ALA A 229 10.08 -3.55 -21.81
CA ALA A 229 10.01 -2.48 -20.82
C ALA A 229 8.55 -2.04 -20.61
N LEU A 230 7.87 -2.69 -19.66
CA LEU A 230 6.53 -2.28 -19.23
C LEU A 230 6.62 -1.07 -18.30
N PRO A 231 5.92 0.05 -18.58
CA PRO A 231 5.96 1.23 -17.73
C PRO A 231 5.37 0.96 -16.35
N VAL A 232 6.04 1.45 -15.30
CA VAL A 232 5.55 1.41 -13.92
C VAL A 232 5.41 2.85 -13.43
N LEU A 233 4.23 3.23 -12.96
CA LEU A 233 3.94 4.60 -12.51
C LEU A 233 4.46 4.85 -11.10
N GLY A 234 4.46 3.84 -10.24
CA GLY A 234 4.87 3.96 -8.83
C GLY A 234 3.97 3.17 -7.89
N ALA A 235 4.04 3.54 -6.62
CA ALA A 235 3.26 2.98 -5.53
C ALA A 235 2.31 4.05 -4.97
N ALA A 236 1.07 3.66 -4.70
CA ALA A 236 0.04 4.51 -4.09
C ALA A 236 -0.35 3.98 -2.71
N TYR A 237 -0.26 4.82 -1.68
CA TYR A 237 -0.78 4.52 -0.36
C TYR A 237 -2.12 5.21 -0.20
N LEU A 238 -3.16 4.41 0.02
CA LEU A 238 -4.56 4.80 -0.03
C LEU A 238 -5.12 4.81 1.38
N PHE A 239 -5.04 5.97 2.05
CA PHE A 239 -5.61 6.17 3.39
C PHE A 239 -7.13 6.30 3.26
N VAL A 240 -7.83 5.17 3.31
CA VAL A 240 -9.25 5.02 2.95
C VAL A 240 -10.15 6.00 3.71
N ARG A 241 -9.79 6.33 4.96
CA ARG A 241 -10.51 7.31 5.80
C ARG A 241 -10.43 8.75 5.29
N GLY A 242 -9.37 9.10 4.56
CA GLY A 242 -9.13 10.42 4.01
C GLY A 242 -9.57 10.59 2.56
N MET A 243 -10.02 9.52 1.89
CA MET A 243 -10.37 9.56 0.47
C MET A 243 -11.75 10.19 0.27
N ARG A 244 -11.80 11.25 -0.54
CA ARG A 244 -13.00 12.06 -0.78
C ARG A 244 -13.26 12.29 -2.28
N PRO A 245 -14.43 11.92 -2.82
CA PRO A 245 -14.75 12.03 -4.25
C PRO A 245 -14.65 13.43 -4.84
N ASP A 246 -14.87 14.47 -4.04
CA ASP A 246 -14.87 15.87 -4.44
C ASP A 246 -13.48 16.51 -4.44
N GLU A 247 -12.45 15.81 -3.96
CA GLU A 247 -11.09 16.33 -3.86
C GLU A 247 -10.06 15.35 -4.42
N THR A 248 -9.47 15.71 -5.57
CA THR A 248 -8.44 14.88 -6.23
C THR A 248 -7.20 14.76 -5.36
N GLY A 249 -6.74 13.53 -5.12
CA GLY A 249 -5.57 13.26 -4.30
C GLY A 249 -5.85 13.25 -2.78
N SER A 250 -7.10 13.42 -2.35
CA SER A 250 -7.44 13.33 -0.92
C SER A 250 -7.18 11.93 -0.40
N GLY A 251 -6.50 11.81 0.75
CA GLY A 251 -6.14 10.52 1.35
C GLY A 251 -5.20 9.66 0.51
N THR A 252 -4.54 10.23 -0.50
CA THR A 252 -3.68 9.50 -1.45
C THR A 252 -2.27 10.06 -1.43
N VAL A 253 -1.28 9.18 -1.26
CA VAL A 253 0.13 9.52 -1.43
C VAL A 253 0.74 8.63 -2.50
N TRP A 254 1.38 9.26 -3.49
CA TRP A 254 2.12 8.56 -4.54
C TRP A 254 3.61 8.68 -4.29
N TRP A 255 4.32 7.57 -4.43
CA TRP A 255 5.76 7.57 -4.62
C TRP A 255 6.13 7.00 -5.99
N THR A 256 6.89 7.78 -6.75
CA THR A 256 7.25 7.48 -8.13
C THR A 256 8.77 7.49 -8.30
N PRO A 257 9.50 6.57 -7.63
CA PRO A 257 10.95 6.55 -7.75
C PRO A 257 11.36 6.21 -9.19
N SER A 258 12.57 6.62 -9.54
CA SER A 258 13.13 6.32 -10.86
C SER A 258 13.20 4.80 -11.10
N SER A 259 13.02 4.38 -12.36
CA SER A 259 13.22 2.96 -12.70
C SER A 259 14.65 2.49 -12.44
N SER A 260 15.63 3.40 -12.42
CA SER A 260 17.01 3.09 -12.04
C SER A 260 17.13 2.77 -10.55
N ALA A 261 16.47 3.51 -9.66
CA ALA A 261 16.41 3.19 -8.22
C ALA A 261 15.88 1.77 -7.98
N VAL A 262 14.73 1.42 -8.58
CA VAL A 262 14.12 0.09 -8.45
C VAL A 262 15.07 -1.00 -8.97
N ARG A 263 15.74 -0.79 -10.10
CA ARG A 263 16.69 -1.75 -10.68
C ARG A 263 18.00 -1.86 -9.88
N ALA A 264 18.46 -0.77 -9.28
CA ALA A 264 19.64 -0.77 -8.42
C ALA A 264 19.39 -1.65 -7.18
N VAL A 265 18.23 -1.48 -6.56
CA VAL A 265 17.79 -2.31 -5.42
C VAL A 265 17.55 -3.74 -5.86
N ASP A 266 16.89 -4.00 -6.99
CA ASP A 266 16.71 -5.38 -7.50
C ASP A 266 18.06 -6.10 -7.66
N ARG A 267 19.06 -5.44 -8.27
CA ARG A 267 20.40 -5.98 -8.44
C ARG A 267 21.04 -6.28 -7.09
N LEU A 268 20.97 -5.33 -6.15
CA LEU A 268 21.51 -5.49 -4.80
C LEU A 268 20.90 -6.71 -4.10
N LEU A 269 19.58 -6.88 -4.16
CA LEU A 269 18.90 -8.03 -3.54
C LEU A 269 19.26 -9.37 -4.22
N ARG A 270 19.67 -9.37 -5.49
CA ARG A 270 20.11 -10.60 -6.20
C ARG A 270 21.57 -10.95 -5.95
N GLU A 271 22.43 -9.95 -5.83
CA GLU A 271 23.89 -10.12 -5.90
C GLU A 271 24.60 -9.94 -4.55
N GLY A 272 23.96 -9.24 -3.61
CA GLY A 272 24.49 -8.90 -2.29
C GLY A 272 25.48 -7.75 -2.31
N ASN A 273 26.02 -7.41 -1.13
CA ASN A 273 27.10 -6.44 -0.97
C ASN A 273 28.43 -7.08 -1.43
N ARG A 274 28.72 -7.08 -2.73
CA ARG A 274 30.04 -7.52 -3.25
C ARG A 274 31.12 -6.46 -3.09
#